data_AF-A0A671XZJ3-F1
#
_entry.id   AF-A0A671XZJ3-F1
#
_cell.length_a   1.000
_cell.length_b   1.000
_cell.length_c   1.000
_cell.angle_alpha   90.00
_cell.angle_beta   90.00
_cell.angle_gamma   90.00
#
_symmetry.space_group_name_H-M   'P 1'
#
loop_
_entity.id
_entity.type
_entity.pdbx_description
1 polymer ?
#
loop_
_entity_poly.entity_id
_entity_poly.type
_entity_poly.pdbx_seq_one_letter_code
_entity_poly.pdbx_strand_id
1 'polypeptide(L)'
;MASTSSFAPPKLADFILTERLGSGTYATVYKAYRKGDSREVVAVKVVAKKSLNKASTENLLTEIEMLKTIRHPHIVQLKDFQWDAENIYLILEWCSGGDLSRFIRSRRILPERVARRFLQQMACALQFLHERNISHLDLKPQNILLSGSVLKLADFGFAQYMSPWDEQSALRGSPLYMAPEMVCRRQYDSRVDLWSVGVILYEALFGRAPFASRSYAELEEKIRSNQPIELPPGARVSKDCRDLLLRLLERNPDVRITFAEFFTHPFVDLEHMPSAESLVRAKKLVLQAVQKDQDGERSAALSLYCSALEHFVPAIHFETDRQRKEALRLKVSQYVSRAEELKALVASDNRLSFEEARTSRDVLREMSRDQPRLLAALHLASTAIAKEESGLDDHEALDAYQQCLGELLLALAAEPQGRRKELLHSEIKSLMSRAEYIKKNIKMQETQRDASLDREPLADSVRSSCCLQ
;
A
#
# COMPACT_ATOMS: atom_id res chain seq x y z
N MET A 1 44.73 0.21 -22.40
CA MET A 1 44.97 -0.74 -21.29
C MET A 1 44.86 0.04 -19.99
N ALA A 2 43.71 -0.02 -19.32
CA ALA A 2 43.52 0.65 -18.04
C ALA A 2 44.08 -0.25 -16.92
N SER A 3 44.93 0.31 -16.07
CA SER A 3 45.54 -0.37 -14.93
C SER A 3 44.45 -0.77 -13.93
N THR A 4 44.11 -2.05 -13.89
CA THR A 4 43.38 -2.67 -12.79
C THR A 4 44.29 -2.67 -11.57
N SER A 5 44.25 -1.63 -10.75
CA SER A 5 44.80 -1.71 -9.41
C SER A 5 44.02 -2.78 -8.66
N SER A 6 44.67 -3.91 -8.37
CA SER A 6 44.10 -5.00 -7.60
C SER A 6 43.94 -4.56 -6.15
N PHE A 7 42.87 -3.85 -5.84
CA PHE A 7 42.50 -3.55 -4.46
C PHE A 7 41.98 -4.85 -3.85
N ALA A 8 42.85 -5.58 -3.13
CA ALA A 8 42.43 -6.75 -2.38
C ALA A 8 41.43 -6.29 -1.31
N PRO A 9 40.27 -6.96 -1.17
CA PRO A 9 39.31 -6.61 -0.12
C PRO A 9 39.95 -6.81 1.27
N PRO A 10 39.52 -6.06 2.29
CA PRO A 10 40.01 -6.24 3.66
C PRO A 10 39.82 -7.67 4.14
N LYS A 11 40.75 -8.16 4.96
CA LYS A 11 40.64 -9.49 5.57
C LYS A 11 39.72 -9.41 6.79
N LEU A 12 38.64 -10.17 6.76
CA LEU A 12 37.76 -10.36 7.91
C LEU A 12 37.93 -11.79 8.45
N ALA A 13 37.99 -11.94 9.78
CA ALA A 13 38.38 -13.21 10.43
C ALA A 13 37.43 -14.35 10.04
N ASP A 14 36.12 -14.10 10.08
CA ASP A 14 35.09 -15.14 9.87
C ASP A 14 34.46 -15.11 8.47
N PHE A 15 34.89 -14.20 7.59
CA PHE A 15 34.26 -14.00 6.29
C PHE A 15 35.27 -13.89 5.15
N ILE A 16 34.88 -14.38 3.98
CA ILE A 16 35.62 -14.23 2.73
C ILE A 16 34.89 -13.18 1.90
N LEU A 17 35.46 -11.97 1.83
CA LEU A 17 34.95 -10.90 0.97
C LEU A 17 35.29 -11.20 -0.49
N THR A 18 34.33 -11.00 -1.38
CA THR A 18 34.41 -11.37 -2.79
C THR A 18 34.17 -10.16 -3.70
N GLU A 19 32.97 -10.00 -4.23
CA GLU A 19 32.60 -8.93 -5.15
C GLU A 19 32.32 -7.62 -4.42
N ARG A 20 32.80 -6.49 -4.97
CA ARG A 20 32.38 -5.15 -4.53
C ARG A 20 31.02 -4.84 -5.12
N LEU A 21 30.03 -4.64 -4.26
CA LEU A 21 28.63 -4.39 -4.63
C LEU A 21 28.35 -2.91 -4.85
N GLY A 22 29.01 -2.05 -4.09
CA GLY A 22 28.79 -0.61 -4.14
C GLY A 22 29.85 0.17 -3.39
N SER A 23 29.92 1.47 -3.67
CA SER A 23 30.78 2.40 -2.96
C SER A 23 30.06 3.73 -2.76
N GLY A 24 30.03 4.19 -1.52
CA GLY A 24 29.67 5.56 -1.18
C GLY A 24 30.89 6.37 -0.78
N THR A 25 30.63 7.57 -0.25
CA THR A 25 31.65 8.52 0.21
C THR A 25 32.49 7.97 1.38
N TYR A 26 31.87 7.21 2.29
CA TYR A 26 32.51 6.74 3.53
C TYR A 26 32.61 5.22 3.65
N ALA A 27 31.90 4.49 2.78
CA ALA A 27 31.75 3.05 2.92
C ALA A 27 31.86 2.34 1.58
N THR A 28 32.44 1.14 1.61
CA THR A 28 32.40 0.20 0.48
C THR A 28 31.69 -1.08 0.92
N VAL A 29 30.75 -1.56 0.10
CA VAL A 29 29.99 -2.77 0.42
C VAL A 29 30.50 -3.93 -0.41
N TYR A 30 30.77 -5.06 0.23
CA TYR A 30 31.23 -6.30 -0.41
C TYR A 30 30.24 -7.43 -0.18
N LYS A 31 30.09 -8.32 -1.16
CA LYS A 31 29.50 -9.63 -0.96
C LYS A 31 30.50 -10.51 -0.21
N ALA A 32 30.06 -11.22 0.83
CA ALA A 32 30.92 -12.13 1.55
C ALA A 32 30.24 -13.45 1.89
N TYR A 33 31.06 -14.47 2.13
CA TYR A 33 30.64 -15.79 2.60
C TYR A 33 31.23 -16.04 3.97
N ARG A 34 30.42 -16.56 4.91
CA ARG A 34 30.94 -17.00 6.22
C ARG A 34 31.88 -18.19 6.02
N LYS A 35 33.01 -18.20 6.71
CA LYS A 35 33.97 -19.31 6.74
C LYS A 35 33.40 -20.48 7.55
N GLY A 36 33.74 -21.71 7.16
CA GLY A 36 33.19 -22.94 7.74
C GLY A 36 32.07 -23.54 6.89
N ASP A 37 31.31 -24.48 7.46
CA ASP A 37 30.31 -25.28 6.73
C ASP A 37 29.00 -24.52 6.42
N SER A 38 28.77 -23.37 7.07
CA SER A 38 27.63 -22.51 6.77
C SER A 38 27.86 -21.80 5.44
N ARG A 39 27.16 -22.21 4.36
CA ARG A 39 27.12 -21.48 3.06
C ARG A 39 26.36 -20.15 3.15
N GLU A 40 26.46 -19.45 4.28
CA GLU A 40 25.75 -18.20 4.52
C GLU A 40 26.38 -17.06 3.72
N VAL A 41 25.53 -16.39 2.93
CA VAL A 41 25.89 -15.20 2.16
C VAL A 41 25.46 -13.94 2.92
N VAL A 42 26.35 -12.95 2.97
CA VAL A 42 26.12 -11.65 3.64
C VAL A 42 26.61 -10.50 2.78
N ALA A 43 26.15 -9.28 3.09
CA ALA A 43 26.74 -8.04 2.60
C ALA A 43 27.56 -7.41 3.73
N VAL A 44 28.80 -7.00 3.47
CA VAL A 44 29.68 -6.39 4.47
C VAL A 44 29.92 -4.92 4.07
N LYS A 45 29.34 -3.99 4.84
CA LYS A 45 29.61 -2.55 4.71
C LYS A 45 30.88 -2.24 5.50
N VAL A 46 31.94 -1.90 4.78
CA VAL A 46 33.26 -1.57 5.32
C VAL A 46 33.38 -0.05 5.40
N VAL A 47 33.64 0.48 6.59
CA VAL A 47 33.85 1.90 6.85
C VAL A 47 35.27 2.11 7.35
N ALA A 48 36.07 2.91 6.66
CA ALA A 48 37.44 3.19 7.07
C ALA A 48 37.46 4.22 8.20
N LYS A 49 38.08 3.89 9.35
CA LYS A 49 38.13 4.77 10.53
C LYS A 49 38.76 6.13 10.22
N LYS A 50 39.77 6.14 9.34
CA LYS A 50 40.43 7.37 8.87
C LYS A 50 39.54 8.31 8.06
N SER A 51 38.42 7.84 7.52
CA SER A 51 37.46 8.67 6.79
C SER A 51 36.38 9.32 7.68
N LEU A 52 36.36 8.96 8.97
CA LEU A 52 35.37 9.45 9.92
C LEU A 52 35.85 10.75 10.59
N ASN A 53 34.94 11.72 10.61
CA ASN A 53 34.99 12.91 11.45
C ASN A 53 33.98 12.77 12.61
N LYS A 54 33.96 13.73 13.54
CA LYS A 54 33.07 13.67 14.73
C LYS A 54 31.60 13.39 14.36
N ALA A 55 31.05 14.12 13.39
CA ALA A 55 29.64 13.98 12.99
C ALA A 55 29.34 12.63 12.30
N SER A 56 30.24 12.14 11.43
CA SER A 56 30.07 10.84 10.78
C SER A 56 30.30 9.66 11.73
N THR A 57 31.16 9.83 12.76
CA THR A 57 31.27 8.88 13.86
C THR A 57 29.97 8.80 14.66
N GLU A 58 29.39 9.94 15.03
CA GLU A 58 28.10 9.98 15.74
C GLU A 58 26.98 9.32 14.91
N ASN A 59 26.85 9.69 13.63
CA ASN A 59 25.87 9.06 12.72
C ASN A 59 26.08 7.53 12.61
N LEU A 60 27.33 7.07 12.52
CA LEU A 60 27.63 5.64 12.44
C LEU A 60 27.26 4.89 13.72
N LEU A 61 27.53 5.49 14.90
CA LEU A 61 27.13 4.92 16.18
C LEU A 61 25.60 4.83 16.29
N THR A 62 24.89 5.87 15.90
CA THR A 62 23.42 5.87 15.83
C THR A 62 22.91 4.79 14.86
N GLU A 63 23.50 4.66 13.67
CA GLU A 63 23.14 3.61 12.69
C GLU A 63 23.29 2.21 13.31
N ILE A 64 24.41 1.93 13.98
CA ILE A 64 24.66 0.63 14.62
C ILE A 64 23.68 0.38 15.76
N GLU A 65 23.41 1.37 16.60
CA GLU A 65 22.47 1.27 17.72
C GLU A 65 21.05 0.97 17.25
N MET A 66 20.57 1.69 16.23
CA MET A 66 19.27 1.44 15.61
C MET A 66 19.21 0.03 15.02
N LEU A 67 20.18 -0.33 14.17
CA LEU A 67 20.17 -1.61 13.49
C LEU A 67 20.27 -2.83 14.43
N LYS A 68 20.82 -2.66 15.65
CA LYS A 68 20.83 -3.72 16.68
C LYS A 68 19.44 -4.02 17.23
N THR A 69 18.56 -3.02 17.29
CA THR A 69 17.23 -3.14 17.91
C THR A 69 16.11 -3.38 16.88
N ILE A 70 16.36 -3.05 15.61
CA ILE A 70 15.39 -3.21 14.52
C ILE A 70 15.42 -4.66 13.99
N ARG A 71 14.26 -5.32 14.04
CA ARG A 71 14.02 -6.61 13.36
C ARG A 71 12.66 -6.56 12.69
N HIS A 72 12.66 -6.52 11.36
CA HIS A 72 11.44 -6.45 10.56
C HIS A 72 11.66 -7.15 9.21
N PRO A 73 10.69 -7.89 8.64
CA PRO A 73 10.85 -8.60 7.37
C PRO A 73 11.25 -7.68 6.19
N HIS A 74 10.82 -6.42 6.23
CA HIS A 74 11.07 -5.42 5.20
C HIS A 74 12.18 -4.41 5.55
N ILE A 75 13.08 -4.77 6.47
CA ILE A 75 14.29 -4.00 6.78
C ILE A 75 15.49 -4.95 6.71
N VAL A 76 16.61 -4.50 6.13
CA VAL A 76 17.85 -5.27 6.10
C VAL A 76 18.36 -5.48 7.52
N GLN A 77 18.52 -6.73 7.91
CA GLN A 77 18.98 -7.07 9.25
C GLN A 77 20.51 -6.88 9.40
N LEU A 78 20.93 -6.24 10.48
CA LEU A 78 22.32 -6.33 10.98
C LEU A 78 22.50 -7.68 11.68
N LYS A 79 23.32 -8.55 11.09
CA LYS A 79 23.62 -9.88 11.60
C LYS A 79 24.75 -9.85 12.62
N ASP A 80 25.77 -9.05 12.35
CA ASP A 80 26.94 -8.91 13.21
C ASP A 80 27.62 -7.55 12.98
N PHE A 81 28.45 -7.14 13.93
CA PHE A 81 29.24 -5.91 13.89
C PHE A 81 30.65 -6.19 14.41
N GLN A 82 31.66 -5.90 13.59
CA GLN A 82 33.07 -6.15 13.90
C GLN A 82 33.93 -4.91 13.62
N TRP A 83 35.14 -4.87 14.17
CA TRP A 83 36.12 -3.81 13.88
C TRP A 83 37.54 -4.34 14.02
N ASP A 84 38.48 -3.71 13.31
CA ASP A 84 39.92 -3.92 13.48
C ASP A 84 40.64 -2.57 13.71
N ALA A 85 41.97 -2.51 13.53
CA ALA A 85 42.73 -1.28 13.70
C ALA A 85 42.34 -0.17 12.71
N GLU A 86 41.92 -0.53 11.49
CA GLU A 86 41.73 0.41 10.38
C GLU A 86 40.26 0.63 9.99
N ASN A 87 39.41 -0.39 10.20
CA ASN A 87 38.08 -0.46 9.63
C ASN A 87 37.02 -0.89 10.65
N ILE A 88 35.78 -0.53 10.32
CA ILE A 88 34.55 -0.96 10.97
C ILE A 88 33.75 -1.77 9.94
N TYR A 89 33.15 -2.89 10.36
CA TYR A 89 32.45 -3.83 9.50
C TYR A 89 31.03 -4.04 10.02
N LEU A 90 30.04 -3.70 9.19
CA LEU A 90 28.64 -4.05 9.45
C LEU A 90 28.29 -5.24 8.56
N ILE A 91 27.98 -6.37 9.19
CA ILE A 91 27.63 -7.62 8.51
C ILE A 91 26.11 -7.66 8.39
N LEU A 92 25.62 -7.47 7.18
CA LEU A 92 24.22 -7.27 6.85
C LEU A 92 23.64 -8.49 6.11
N GLU A 93 22.32 -8.65 6.22
CA GLU A 93 21.55 -9.58 5.41
C GLU A 93 21.80 -9.38 3.91
N TRP A 94 22.04 -10.48 3.19
CA TRP A 94 22.21 -10.46 1.75
C TRP A 94 20.85 -10.39 1.02
N CYS A 95 20.70 -9.39 0.16
CA CYS A 95 19.53 -9.20 -0.72
C CYS A 95 19.93 -9.49 -2.17
N SER A 96 19.54 -10.65 -2.70
CA SER A 96 20.04 -11.15 -3.98
C SER A 96 19.45 -10.46 -5.22
N GLY A 97 18.38 -9.68 -5.08
CA GLY A 97 17.67 -9.01 -6.17
C GLY A 97 18.23 -7.63 -6.55
N GLY A 98 19.28 -7.15 -5.87
CA GLY A 98 19.82 -5.80 -6.07
C GLY A 98 18.89 -4.71 -5.52
N ASP A 99 19.06 -3.48 -6.00
CA ASP A 99 18.27 -2.32 -5.58
C ASP A 99 17.05 -2.04 -6.49
N LEU A 100 16.04 -1.40 -5.93
CA LEU A 100 14.79 -1.03 -6.60
C LEU A 100 15.05 -0.06 -7.76
N SER A 101 16.07 0.80 -7.68
CA SER A 101 16.43 1.71 -8.76
C SER A 101 16.81 0.96 -10.03
N ARG A 102 17.66 -0.07 -9.92
CA ARG A 102 18.00 -0.96 -11.04
C ARG A 102 16.78 -1.75 -11.52
N PHE A 103 15.93 -2.19 -10.61
CA PHE A 103 14.69 -2.90 -10.94
C PHE A 103 13.74 -2.05 -11.79
N ILE A 104 13.48 -0.79 -11.40
CA ILE A 104 12.66 0.17 -12.16
C ILE A 104 13.30 0.44 -13.52
N ARG A 105 14.58 0.81 -13.57
CA ARG A 105 15.29 1.11 -14.83
C ARG A 105 15.22 -0.03 -15.83
N SER A 106 15.40 -1.28 -15.39
CA SER A 106 15.35 -2.46 -16.27
C SER A 106 13.98 -2.68 -16.92
N ARG A 107 12.90 -2.16 -16.30
CA ARG A 107 11.51 -2.29 -16.77
C ARG A 107 10.93 -1.00 -17.34
N ARG A 108 11.68 0.11 -17.25
CA ARG A 108 11.27 1.49 -17.55
C ARG A 108 10.20 2.03 -16.61
N ILE A 109 9.10 1.30 -16.43
CA ILE A 109 8.01 1.61 -15.49
C ILE A 109 7.52 0.31 -14.85
N LEU A 110 6.88 0.41 -13.69
CA LEU A 110 6.24 -0.70 -13.01
C LEU A 110 4.72 -0.62 -13.19
N PRO A 111 4.04 -1.74 -13.51
CA PRO A 111 2.59 -1.78 -13.43
C PRO A 111 2.11 -1.38 -12.03
N GLU A 112 1.00 -0.66 -11.95
CA GLU A 112 0.44 -0.13 -10.69
C GLU A 112 0.34 -1.20 -9.61
N ARG A 113 -0.11 -2.41 -9.98
CA ARG A 113 -0.21 -3.55 -9.06
C ARG A 113 1.14 -3.98 -8.46
N VAL A 114 2.22 -3.93 -9.23
CA VAL A 114 3.57 -4.23 -8.74
C VAL A 114 4.06 -3.09 -7.83
N ALA A 115 3.81 -1.83 -8.23
CA ALA A 115 4.16 -0.67 -7.42
C ALA A 115 3.42 -0.68 -6.06
N ARG A 116 2.12 -1.00 -6.05
CA ARG A 116 1.30 -1.17 -4.85
C ARG A 116 1.87 -2.22 -3.90
N ARG A 117 2.31 -3.36 -4.42
CA ARG A 117 2.93 -4.43 -3.60
C ARG A 117 4.21 -3.95 -2.91
N PHE A 118 5.07 -3.22 -3.62
CA PHE A 118 6.28 -2.66 -3.00
C PHE A 118 5.94 -1.54 -2.01
N LEU A 119 4.96 -0.70 -2.33
CA LEU A 119 4.47 0.35 -1.44
C LEU A 119 3.93 -0.23 -0.13
N GLN A 120 3.15 -1.31 -0.17
CA GLN A 120 2.66 -2.03 1.01
C GLN A 120 3.80 -2.52 1.91
N GLN A 121 4.80 -3.16 1.32
CA GLN A 121 5.97 -3.66 2.08
C GLN A 121 6.79 -2.52 2.70
N MET A 122 6.93 -1.41 1.97
CA MET A 122 7.56 -0.19 2.46
C MET A 122 6.74 0.45 3.59
N ALA A 123 5.42 0.52 3.44
CA ALA A 123 4.52 1.05 4.45
C ALA A 123 4.56 0.23 5.75
N CYS A 124 4.63 -1.11 5.70
CA CYS A 124 4.86 -1.92 6.89
C CYS A 124 6.18 -1.59 7.60
N ALA A 125 7.27 -1.43 6.84
CA ALA A 125 8.56 -1.04 7.41
C ALA A 125 8.49 0.35 8.05
N LEU A 126 7.85 1.31 7.38
CA LEU A 126 7.70 2.67 7.89
C LEU A 126 6.78 2.74 9.11
N GLN A 127 5.72 1.95 9.17
CA GLN A 127 4.87 1.84 10.36
C GLN A 127 5.68 1.35 11.55
N PHE A 128 6.45 0.27 11.38
CA PHE A 128 7.33 -0.27 12.41
C PHE A 128 8.36 0.76 12.93
N LEU A 129 8.95 1.54 12.02
CA LEU A 129 9.91 2.59 12.36
C LEU A 129 9.24 3.79 13.05
N HIS A 130 8.10 4.23 12.53
CA HIS A 130 7.35 5.36 13.06
C HIS A 130 6.86 5.11 14.49
N GLU A 131 6.38 3.90 14.81
CA GLU A 131 6.03 3.48 16.17
C GLU A 131 7.20 3.53 17.17
N ARG A 132 8.44 3.53 16.66
CA ARG A 132 9.67 3.62 17.45
C ARG A 132 10.31 5.01 17.38
N ASN A 133 9.58 5.98 16.83
CA ASN A 133 10.08 7.34 16.58
C ASN A 133 11.37 7.32 15.75
N ILE A 134 11.46 6.49 14.71
CA ILE A 134 12.62 6.43 13.81
C ILE A 134 12.22 6.98 12.44
N SER A 135 12.92 8.02 12.00
CA SER A 135 12.83 8.55 10.64
C SER A 135 14.06 8.11 9.85
N HIS A 136 13.88 7.68 8.60
CA HIS A 136 14.98 7.19 7.76
C HIS A 136 15.75 8.34 7.10
N LEU A 137 15.06 9.40 6.64
CA LEU A 137 15.63 10.65 6.09
C LEU A 137 16.46 10.51 4.80
N ASP A 138 16.54 9.33 4.19
CA ASP A 138 17.20 9.09 2.89
C ASP A 138 16.52 7.93 2.14
N LEU A 139 15.18 7.90 2.16
CA LEU A 139 14.40 6.96 1.38
C LEU A 139 14.58 7.26 -0.11
N LYS A 140 15.10 6.29 -0.84
CA LYS A 140 15.28 6.35 -2.29
C LYS A 140 15.38 4.94 -2.87
N PRO A 141 15.12 4.73 -4.18
CA PRO A 141 15.16 3.39 -4.77
C PRO A 141 16.51 2.67 -4.64
N GLN A 142 17.62 3.39 -4.48
CA GLN A 142 18.95 2.79 -4.27
C GLN A 142 19.13 2.20 -2.85
N ASN A 143 18.40 2.74 -1.86
CA ASN A 143 18.41 2.27 -0.47
C ASN A 143 17.31 1.24 -0.20
N ILE A 144 16.63 0.78 -1.25
CA ILE A 144 15.57 -0.22 -1.17
C ILE A 144 16.06 -1.46 -1.91
N LEU A 145 16.41 -2.51 -1.16
CA LEU A 145 16.92 -3.75 -1.71
C LEU A 145 15.80 -4.76 -1.94
N LEU A 146 16.04 -5.71 -2.84
CA LEU A 146 15.11 -6.78 -3.18
C LEU A 146 15.70 -8.15 -2.87
N SER A 147 14.88 -9.04 -2.33
CA SER A 147 15.16 -10.47 -2.21
C SER A 147 13.98 -11.24 -2.79
N GLY A 148 14.10 -11.64 -4.06
CA GLY A 148 12.95 -12.09 -4.85
C GLY A 148 11.90 -10.97 -4.97
N SER A 149 10.70 -11.22 -4.45
CA SER A 149 9.60 -10.24 -4.41
C SER A 149 9.46 -9.50 -3.06
N VAL A 150 10.45 -9.62 -2.19
CA VAL A 150 10.49 -8.97 -0.87
C VAL A 150 11.39 -7.75 -0.93
N LEU A 151 10.82 -6.60 -0.60
CA LEU A 151 11.46 -5.31 -0.42
C LEU A 151 12.04 -5.23 0.98
N LYS A 152 13.26 -4.69 1.09
CA LYS A 152 13.95 -4.41 2.34
C LYS A 152 14.57 -3.02 2.34
N LEU A 153 14.20 -2.17 3.30
CA LEU A 153 14.87 -0.89 3.52
C LEU A 153 16.29 -1.11 4.01
N ALA A 154 17.24 -0.36 3.48
CA ALA A 154 18.66 -0.44 3.77
C ALA A 154 19.25 0.96 3.99
N ASP A 155 20.47 1.00 4.53
CA ASP A 155 21.27 2.20 4.75
C ASP A 155 20.63 3.24 5.69
N PHE A 156 20.79 3.00 6.99
CA PHE A 156 20.28 3.86 8.06
C PHE A 156 21.30 4.95 8.47
N GLY A 157 22.31 5.23 7.63
CA GLY A 157 23.37 6.20 7.94
C GLY A 157 22.90 7.64 8.14
N PHE A 158 21.68 7.98 7.69
CA PHE A 158 21.04 9.27 7.94
C PHE A 158 19.88 9.21 8.93
N ALA A 159 19.49 8.01 9.37
CA ALA A 159 18.32 7.83 10.22
C ALA A 159 18.50 8.50 11.58
N GLN A 160 17.40 8.96 12.17
CA GLN A 160 17.38 9.67 13.46
C GLN A 160 16.19 9.21 14.30
N TYR A 161 16.34 9.27 15.63
CA TYR A 161 15.20 9.21 16.52
C TYR A 161 14.49 10.58 16.48
N MET A 162 13.22 10.60 16.08
CA MET A 162 12.39 11.80 15.94
C MET A 162 11.00 11.52 16.48
N SER A 163 10.71 12.09 17.63
CA SER A 163 9.37 12.17 18.20
C SER A 163 8.51 13.14 17.38
N PRO A 164 7.17 13.11 17.51
CA PRO A 164 6.29 14.04 16.79
C PRO A 164 6.55 15.54 17.06
N TRP A 165 7.24 15.86 18.16
CA TRP A 165 7.59 17.21 18.59
C TRP A 165 8.99 17.66 18.13
N ASP A 166 9.78 16.73 17.59
CA ASP A 166 11.16 16.98 17.23
C ASP A 166 11.24 17.58 15.83
N GLU A 167 12.03 18.64 15.70
CA GLU A 167 12.34 19.28 14.42
C GLU A 167 13.85 19.23 14.17
N GLN A 168 14.22 19.13 12.89
CA GLN A 168 15.61 19.09 12.46
C GLN A 168 15.88 20.19 11.41
N SER A 169 17.13 20.67 11.39
CA SER A 169 17.58 21.71 10.46
C SER A 169 18.74 21.28 9.55
N ALA A 170 19.47 20.24 9.93
CA ALA A 170 20.56 19.71 9.12
C ALA A 170 20.02 19.06 7.83
N LEU A 171 20.52 19.46 6.67
CA LEU A 171 20.20 18.84 5.39
C LEU A 171 20.78 17.41 5.34
N ARG A 172 19.92 16.42 5.11
CA ARG A 172 20.25 14.99 5.04
C ARG A 172 19.54 14.35 3.84
N GLY A 173 20.15 13.31 3.30
CA GLY A 173 19.59 12.51 2.22
C GLY A 173 20.02 12.93 0.81
N SER A 174 19.22 12.55 -0.18
CA SER A 174 19.52 12.73 -1.60
C SER A 174 18.62 13.79 -2.24
N PRO A 175 19.13 14.88 -2.83
CA PRO A 175 18.34 16.05 -3.25
C PRO A 175 17.12 15.76 -4.14
N LEU A 176 17.17 14.72 -4.98
CA LEU A 176 16.05 14.35 -5.85
C LEU A 176 14.82 13.81 -5.10
N TYR A 177 15.04 13.28 -3.88
CA TYR A 177 14.01 12.65 -3.04
C TYR A 177 13.70 13.46 -1.77
N MET A 178 14.48 14.50 -1.48
CA MET A 178 14.25 15.39 -0.33
C MET A 178 12.92 16.14 -0.47
N ALA A 179 12.22 16.30 0.66
CA ALA A 179 11.04 17.14 0.74
C ALA A 179 11.39 18.63 0.55
N PRO A 180 10.53 19.44 -0.09
CA PRO A 180 10.83 20.85 -0.38
C PRO A 180 11.17 21.68 0.87
N GLU A 181 10.49 21.41 1.99
CA GLU A 181 10.72 22.10 3.26
C GLU A 181 12.14 21.91 3.82
N MET A 182 12.79 20.78 3.55
CA MET A 182 14.18 20.54 3.97
C MET A 182 15.11 21.57 3.33
N VAL A 183 14.89 21.88 2.05
CA VAL A 183 15.71 22.78 1.24
C VAL A 183 15.30 24.25 1.41
N CYS A 184 13.99 24.50 1.46
CA CYS A 184 13.42 25.85 1.46
C CYS A 184 13.34 26.46 2.86
N ARG A 185 12.89 25.70 3.86
CA ARG A 185 12.66 26.19 5.23
C ARG A 185 13.80 25.85 6.18
N ARG A 186 14.57 24.79 5.91
CA ARG A 186 15.61 24.24 6.80
C ARG A 186 15.10 23.93 8.22
N GLN A 187 13.84 23.54 8.29
CA GLN A 187 13.16 23.07 9.48
C GLN A 187 12.12 22.06 9.02
N TYR A 188 12.21 20.84 9.52
CA TYR A 188 11.39 19.72 9.07
C TYR A 188 11.23 18.66 10.16
N ASP A 189 10.19 17.84 10.02
CA ASP A 189 9.89 16.71 10.90
C ASP A 189 9.88 15.37 10.11
N SER A 190 9.37 14.31 10.72
CA SER A 190 9.33 12.96 10.11
C SER A 190 8.48 12.85 8.84
N ARG A 191 7.59 13.83 8.54
CA ARG A 191 6.73 13.82 7.33
C ARG A 191 7.52 13.96 6.03
N VAL A 192 8.83 14.25 6.09
CA VAL A 192 9.72 14.25 4.92
C VAL A 192 9.90 12.85 4.32
N ASP A 193 9.77 11.79 5.13
CA ASP A 193 9.81 10.42 4.63
C ASP A 193 8.59 10.12 3.75
N LEU A 194 7.41 10.67 4.06
CA LEU A 194 6.21 10.51 3.24
C LEU A 194 6.35 11.17 1.87
N TRP A 195 6.98 12.34 1.79
CA TRP A 195 7.33 12.95 0.50
C TRP A 195 8.23 12.02 -0.32
N SER A 196 9.27 11.48 0.32
CA SER A 196 10.22 10.57 -0.31
C SER A 196 9.53 9.31 -0.86
N VAL A 197 8.57 8.75 -0.11
CA VAL A 197 7.69 7.64 -0.57
C VAL A 197 6.90 8.05 -1.81
N GLY A 198 6.32 9.25 -1.83
CA GLY A 198 5.62 9.80 -2.99
C GLY A 198 6.52 9.89 -4.23
N VAL A 199 7.76 10.36 -4.06
CA VAL A 199 8.75 10.44 -5.14
C VAL A 199 9.10 9.05 -5.68
N ILE A 200 9.29 8.06 -4.79
CA ILE A 200 9.56 6.67 -5.17
C ILE A 200 8.38 6.06 -5.93
N LEU A 201 7.15 6.27 -5.46
CA LEU A 201 5.94 5.78 -6.12
C LEU A 201 5.78 6.41 -7.51
N TYR A 202 6.01 7.73 -7.63
CA TYR A 202 6.01 8.43 -8.91
C TYR A 202 7.06 7.84 -9.86
N GLU A 203 8.29 7.65 -9.41
CA GLU A 203 9.37 7.07 -10.22
C GLU A 203 9.05 5.64 -10.65
N ALA A 204 8.46 4.83 -9.77
CA ALA A 204 8.02 3.48 -10.11
C ALA A 204 6.97 3.48 -11.22
N LEU A 205 5.97 4.37 -11.14
CA LEU A 205 4.84 4.41 -12.08
C LEU A 205 5.20 5.07 -13.43
N PHE A 206 6.09 6.07 -13.42
CA PHE A 206 6.37 6.91 -14.58
C PHE A 206 7.83 6.85 -15.07
N GLY A 207 8.67 6.07 -14.39
CA GLY A 207 10.04 5.76 -14.80
C GLY A 207 11.08 6.85 -14.52
N ARG A 208 10.63 8.00 -14.01
CA ARG A 208 11.47 9.14 -13.62
C ARG A 208 10.86 9.85 -12.42
N ALA A 209 11.69 10.35 -11.52
CA ALA A 209 11.26 11.20 -10.42
C ALA A 209 10.61 12.52 -10.93
N PRO A 210 9.67 13.13 -10.19
CA PRO A 210 8.97 14.35 -10.59
C PRO A 210 9.92 15.53 -10.83
N PHE A 211 10.99 15.63 -10.04
CA PHE A 211 12.01 16.69 -10.17
C PHE A 211 13.27 16.24 -10.93
N ALA A 212 13.19 15.18 -11.74
CA ALA A 212 14.34 14.79 -12.57
C ALA A 212 14.79 15.98 -13.44
N SER A 213 16.08 16.33 -13.33
CA SER A 213 16.69 17.52 -13.90
C SER A 213 18.07 17.21 -14.46
N ARG A 214 18.55 18.02 -15.41
CA ARG A 214 19.87 17.88 -16.04
C ARG A 214 20.98 18.57 -15.23
N SER A 215 20.62 19.49 -14.34
CA SER A 215 21.56 20.21 -13.47
C SER A 215 21.02 20.38 -12.05
N TYR A 216 21.91 20.63 -11.10
CA TYR A 216 21.52 20.96 -9.72
C TYR A 216 20.74 22.27 -9.64
N ALA A 217 21.06 23.26 -10.48
CA ALA A 217 20.32 24.54 -10.51
C ALA A 217 18.86 24.33 -10.95
N GLU A 218 18.63 23.52 -11.99
CA GLU A 218 17.27 23.18 -12.44
C GLU A 218 16.51 22.36 -11.39
N LEU A 219 17.18 21.44 -10.69
CA LEU A 219 16.58 20.71 -9.58
C LEU A 219 16.17 21.66 -8.45
N GLU A 220 17.06 22.56 -8.04
CA GLU A 220 16.79 23.53 -6.99
C GLU A 220 15.63 24.46 -7.36
N GLU A 221 15.56 24.93 -8.61
CA GLU A 221 14.45 25.75 -9.12
C GLU A 221 13.11 25.00 -9.00
N LYS A 222 13.05 23.73 -9.41
CA LYS A 222 11.84 22.89 -9.28
C LYS A 222 11.45 22.66 -7.82
N ILE A 223 12.43 22.46 -6.93
CA ILE A 223 12.18 22.31 -5.49
C ILE A 223 11.61 23.59 -4.90
N ARG A 224 12.18 24.76 -5.24
CA ARG A 224 11.75 26.08 -4.73
C ARG A 224 10.45 26.61 -5.36
N SER A 225 10.05 26.06 -6.50
CA SER A 225 8.78 26.41 -7.16
C SER A 225 7.57 26.10 -6.27
N ASN A 226 6.53 26.94 -6.36
CA ASN A 226 5.24 26.69 -5.71
C ASN A 226 4.27 25.87 -6.57
N GLN A 227 4.68 25.48 -7.79
CA GLN A 227 3.83 24.71 -8.69
C GLN A 227 3.57 23.31 -8.13
N PRO A 228 2.30 22.86 -8.06
CA PRO A 228 1.96 21.51 -7.60
C PRO A 228 2.55 20.47 -8.54
N ILE A 229 2.73 19.24 -8.05
CA ILE A 229 3.16 18.13 -8.90
C ILE A 229 2.00 17.70 -9.78
N GLU A 230 2.23 17.70 -11.10
CA GLU A 230 1.30 17.16 -12.07
C GLU A 230 1.70 15.76 -12.52
N LEU A 231 0.70 14.89 -12.70
CA LEU A 231 0.92 13.59 -13.31
C LEU A 231 1.09 13.73 -14.82
N PRO A 232 1.89 12.87 -15.48
CA PRO A 232 2.07 12.93 -16.92
C PRO A 232 0.73 12.90 -17.68
N PRO A 233 0.59 13.64 -18.80
CA PRO A 233 -0.61 13.58 -19.63
C PRO A 233 -0.93 12.14 -20.04
N GLY A 234 -2.17 11.71 -19.83
CA GLY A 234 -2.60 10.35 -20.14
C GLY A 234 -2.17 9.28 -19.13
N ALA A 235 -1.71 9.66 -17.94
CA ALA A 235 -1.40 8.72 -16.86
C ALA A 235 -2.60 7.79 -16.54
N ARG A 236 -2.44 6.50 -16.84
CA ARG A 236 -3.42 5.43 -16.58
C ARG A 236 -3.14 4.80 -15.22
N VAL A 237 -3.56 5.50 -14.17
CA VAL A 237 -3.53 4.99 -12.79
C VAL A 237 -4.94 5.04 -12.20
N SER A 238 -5.24 4.16 -11.24
CA SER A 238 -6.52 4.16 -10.52
C SER A 238 -6.77 5.46 -9.78
N LYS A 239 -8.05 5.70 -9.40
CA LYS A 239 -8.44 6.87 -8.61
C LYS A 239 -7.70 6.91 -7.28
N ASP A 240 -7.63 5.77 -6.58
CA ASP A 240 -6.96 5.67 -5.28
C ASP A 240 -5.44 5.85 -5.38
N CYS A 241 -4.82 5.32 -6.44
CA CYS A 241 -3.39 5.54 -6.69
C CYS A 241 -3.10 7.02 -6.91
N ARG A 242 -3.94 7.71 -7.70
CA ARG A 242 -3.81 9.14 -7.95
C ARG A 242 -4.00 9.96 -6.69
N ASP A 243 -5.05 9.66 -5.90
CA ASP A 243 -5.33 10.35 -4.65
C ASP A 243 -4.13 10.27 -3.70
N LEU A 244 -3.65 9.05 -3.43
CA LEU A 244 -2.51 8.84 -2.54
C LEU A 244 -1.27 9.60 -3.02
N LEU A 245 -0.95 9.44 -4.31
CA LEU A 245 0.28 10.00 -4.87
C LEU A 245 0.32 11.52 -4.77
N LEU A 246 -0.81 12.19 -5.05
CA LEU A 246 -0.90 13.64 -4.95
C LEU A 246 -0.86 14.11 -3.49
N ARG A 247 -1.47 13.38 -2.56
CA ARG A 247 -1.43 13.72 -1.12
C ARG A 247 -0.05 13.49 -0.47
N LEU A 248 0.73 12.52 -0.97
CA LEU A 248 2.14 12.32 -0.57
C LEU A 248 3.04 13.44 -1.11
N LEU A 249 2.79 13.87 -2.35
CA LEU A 249 3.55 14.92 -3.05
C LEU A 249 2.97 16.33 -2.82
N GLU A 250 2.22 16.51 -1.74
CA GLU A 250 1.83 17.83 -1.26
C GLU A 250 3.05 18.54 -0.67
N ARG A 251 3.32 19.75 -1.17
CA ARG A 251 4.51 20.53 -0.81
C ARG A 251 4.40 21.08 0.59
N ASN A 252 3.21 21.49 1.03
CA ASN A 252 3.01 21.97 2.38
C ASN A 252 2.92 20.78 3.35
N PRO A 253 3.91 20.57 4.25
CA PRO A 253 3.89 19.42 5.16
C PRO A 253 2.63 19.38 6.05
N ASP A 254 2.01 20.53 6.33
CA ASP A 254 0.81 20.64 7.17
C ASP A 254 -0.49 20.21 6.48
N VAL A 255 -0.46 20.10 5.14
CA VAL A 255 -1.58 19.60 4.33
C VAL A 255 -1.26 18.22 3.76
N ARG A 256 0.03 17.84 3.72
CA ARG A 256 0.48 16.51 3.31
C ARG A 256 -0.19 15.44 4.17
N ILE A 257 -0.53 14.32 3.53
CA ILE A 257 -1.11 13.15 4.21
C ILE A 257 -0.31 12.80 5.46
N THR A 258 -1.00 12.51 6.56
CA THR A 258 -0.37 12.06 7.80
C THR A 258 0.03 10.59 7.72
N PHE A 259 0.92 10.12 8.61
CA PHE A 259 1.27 8.70 8.68
C PHE A 259 0.03 7.81 8.95
N ALA A 260 -0.86 8.23 9.85
CA ALA A 260 -2.08 7.48 10.17
C ALA A 260 -2.99 7.29 8.95
N GLU A 261 -3.21 8.38 8.19
CA GLU A 261 -3.97 8.33 6.95
C GLU A 261 -3.25 7.53 5.85
N PHE A 262 -1.92 7.63 5.76
CA PHE A 262 -1.13 6.86 4.80
C PHE A 262 -1.27 5.35 5.01
N PHE A 263 -1.13 4.88 6.26
CA PHE A 263 -1.22 3.45 6.58
C PHE A 263 -2.63 2.88 6.38
N THR A 264 -3.67 3.72 6.47
CA THR A 264 -5.08 3.34 6.29
C THR A 264 -5.63 3.68 4.90
N HIS A 265 -4.79 4.25 4.03
CA HIS A 265 -5.23 4.69 2.71
C HIS A 265 -5.70 3.50 1.85
N PRO A 266 -6.83 3.59 1.11
CA PRO A 266 -7.38 2.48 0.30
C PRO A 266 -6.39 1.89 -0.71
N PHE A 267 -5.55 2.73 -1.31
CA PHE A 267 -4.49 2.23 -2.20
C PHE A 267 -3.38 1.45 -1.47
N VAL A 268 -3.04 1.81 -0.22
CA VAL A 268 -2.03 1.07 0.55
C VAL A 268 -2.64 -0.22 1.08
N ASP A 269 -3.78 -0.14 1.77
CA ASP A 269 -4.54 -1.30 2.26
C ASP A 269 -3.66 -2.32 3.02
N LEU A 270 -3.12 -1.89 4.16
CA LEU A 270 -2.34 -2.78 5.03
C LEU A 270 -3.21 -3.86 5.69
N GLU A 271 -4.53 -3.63 5.82
CA GLU A 271 -5.45 -4.61 6.42
C GLU A 271 -5.54 -5.90 5.61
N HIS A 272 -5.58 -5.79 4.28
CA HIS A 272 -5.67 -6.95 3.39
C HIS A 272 -4.31 -7.38 2.82
N MET A 273 -3.22 -6.72 3.24
CA MET A 273 -1.88 -7.17 2.88
C MET A 273 -1.65 -8.61 3.40
N PRO A 274 -1.17 -9.53 2.55
CA PRO A 274 -0.94 -10.91 2.97
C PRO A 274 0.12 -11.02 4.05
N SER A 275 -0.31 -11.53 5.19
CA SER A 275 0.52 -11.86 6.34
C SER A 275 0.03 -13.19 6.94
N ALA A 276 0.81 -13.79 7.83
CA ALA A 276 0.38 -14.99 8.53
C ALA A 276 -0.94 -14.76 9.29
N GLU A 277 -1.08 -13.58 9.91
CA GLU A 277 -2.29 -13.17 10.64
C GLU A 277 -3.47 -12.93 9.71
N SER A 278 -3.26 -12.24 8.58
CA SER A 278 -4.27 -12.00 7.55
C SER A 278 -4.83 -13.31 6.98
N LEU A 279 -3.97 -14.31 6.75
CA LEU A 279 -4.38 -15.64 6.31
C LEU A 279 -5.18 -16.41 7.37
N VAL A 280 -4.84 -16.27 8.65
CA VAL A 280 -5.62 -16.86 9.75
C VAL A 280 -7.00 -16.21 9.83
N ARG A 281 -7.07 -14.88 9.72
CA ARG A 281 -8.34 -14.13 9.68
C ARG A 281 -9.20 -14.56 8.48
N ALA A 282 -8.62 -14.65 7.30
CA ALA A 282 -9.29 -15.11 6.08
C ALA A 282 -9.92 -16.51 6.25
N LYS A 283 -9.15 -17.45 6.83
CA LYS A 283 -9.64 -18.81 7.13
C LYS A 283 -10.81 -18.78 8.12
N LYS A 284 -10.71 -17.99 9.19
CA LYS A 284 -11.78 -17.84 10.17
C LYS A 284 -13.07 -17.31 9.52
N LEU A 285 -12.95 -16.30 8.66
CA LEU A 285 -14.09 -15.72 7.93
C LEU A 285 -14.77 -16.76 7.02
N VAL A 286 -14.00 -17.56 6.27
CA VAL A 286 -14.59 -18.63 5.42
C VAL A 286 -15.28 -19.69 6.26
N LEU A 287 -14.69 -20.13 7.38
CA LEU A 287 -15.33 -21.12 8.23
C LEU A 287 -16.69 -20.62 8.75
N GLN A 288 -16.76 -19.34 9.13
CA GLN A 288 -18.02 -18.71 9.52
C GLN A 288 -18.98 -18.57 8.33
N ALA A 289 -18.47 -18.23 7.14
CA ALA A 289 -19.27 -18.12 5.92
C ALA A 289 -19.95 -19.45 5.57
N VAL A 290 -19.19 -20.55 5.59
CA VAL A 290 -19.69 -21.91 5.34
C VAL A 290 -20.75 -22.30 6.35
N GLN A 291 -20.57 -22.00 7.64
CA GLN A 291 -21.57 -22.28 8.66
C GLN A 291 -22.87 -21.50 8.39
N LYS A 292 -22.77 -20.19 8.14
CA LYS A 292 -23.95 -19.36 7.85
C LYS A 292 -24.67 -19.77 6.57
N ASP A 293 -23.92 -20.25 5.59
CA ASP A 293 -24.46 -20.80 4.35
C ASP A 293 -25.29 -22.07 4.62
N GLN A 294 -24.78 -22.97 5.46
CA GLN A 294 -25.49 -24.18 5.90
C GLN A 294 -26.72 -23.87 6.74
N ASP A 295 -26.66 -22.82 7.58
CA ASP A 295 -27.78 -22.36 8.41
C ASP A 295 -28.88 -21.65 7.58
N GLY A 296 -28.67 -21.44 6.28
CA GLY A 296 -29.59 -20.73 5.40
C GLY A 296 -29.56 -19.21 5.53
N GLU A 297 -28.62 -18.66 6.31
CA GLU A 297 -28.41 -17.22 6.48
C GLU A 297 -27.63 -16.61 5.30
N ARG A 298 -28.21 -16.67 4.09
CA ARG A 298 -27.56 -16.37 2.81
C ARG A 298 -26.88 -15.01 2.74
N SER A 299 -27.52 -13.95 3.24
CA SER A 299 -26.95 -12.59 3.22
C SER A 299 -25.72 -12.46 4.12
N ALA A 300 -25.75 -13.09 5.29
CA ALA A 300 -24.61 -13.12 6.22
C ALA A 300 -23.46 -13.97 5.65
N ALA A 301 -23.79 -15.14 5.09
CA ALA A 301 -22.83 -16.01 4.41
C ALA A 301 -22.13 -15.30 3.25
N LEU A 302 -22.89 -14.64 2.37
CA LEU A 302 -22.36 -13.85 1.26
C LEU A 302 -21.40 -12.78 1.75
N SER A 303 -21.78 -12.03 2.80
CA SER A 303 -20.93 -10.99 3.38
C SER A 303 -19.60 -11.57 3.88
N LEU A 304 -19.63 -12.69 4.58
CA LEU A 304 -18.43 -13.34 5.12
C LEU A 304 -17.54 -13.93 4.03
N TYR A 305 -18.12 -14.49 2.95
CA TYR A 305 -17.34 -14.92 1.78
C TYR A 305 -16.64 -13.74 1.10
N CYS A 306 -17.34 -12.61 0.88
CA CYS A 306 -16.72 -11.41 0.32
C CYS A 306 -15.58 -10.91 1.21
N SER A 307 -15.81 -10.76 2.52
CA SER A 307 -14.76 -10.33 3.45
C SER A 307 -13.57 -11.29 3.49
N ALA A 308 -13.79 -12.60 3.38
CA ALA A 308 -12.69 -13.54 3.29
C ALA A 308 -11.88 -13.41 1.99
N LEU A 309 -12.58 -13.19 0.87
CA LEU A 309 -11.96 -13.04 -0.45
C LEU A 309 -11.07 -11.79 -0.51
N GLU A 310 -11.44 -10.72 0.18
CA GLU A 310 -10.60 -9.51 0.33
C GLU A 310 -9.21 -9.84 0.89
N HIS A 311 -9.07 -10.85 1.74
CA HIS A 311 -7.77 -11.30 2.24
C HIS A 311 -7.11 -12.38 1.35
N PHE A 312 -7.90 -13.30 0.78
CA PHE A 312 -7.34 -14.41 0.00
C PHE A 312 -6.86 -14.00 -1.40
N VAL A 313 -7.51 -13.05 -2.05
CA VAL A 313 -7.13 -12.59 -3.40
C VAL A 313 -5.73 -11.97 -3.38
N PRO A 314 -5.41 -11.00 -2.51
CA PRO A 314 -4.05 -10.49 -2.37
C PRO A 314 -3.02 -11.60 -2.07
N ALA A 315 -3.40 -12.60 -1.27
CA ALA A 315 -2.48 -13.68 -0.88
C ALA A 315 -1.98 -14.53 -2.06
N ILE A 316 -2.78 -14.68 -3.12
CA ILE A 316 -2.35 -15.35 -4.37
C ILE A 316 -1.12 -14.64 -4.97
N HIS A 317 -1.07 -13.32 -4.83
CA HIS A 317 -0.03 -12.49 -5.45
C HIS A 317 1.27 -12.53 -4.66
N PHE A 318 1.17 -12.71 -3.34
CA PHE A 318 2.31 -12.81 -2.44
C PHE A 318 2.90 -14.21 -2.36
N GLU A 319 2.10 -15.25 -2.62
CA GLU A 319 2.59 -16.63 -2.64
C GLU A 319 3.62 -16.84 -3.76
N THR A 320 4.78 -17.32 -3.34
CA THR A 320 5.95 -17.55 -4.20
C THR A 320 6.07 -19.00 -4.61
N ASP A 321 5.58 -19.92 -3.76
CA ASP A 321 5.54 -21.34 -4.08
C ASP A 321 4.44 -21.63 -5.10
N ARG A 322 4.83 -22.24 -6.22
CA ARG A 322 3.93 -22.48 -7.34
C ARG A 322 2.77 -23.39 -6.97
N GLN A 323 3.02 -24.45 -6.21
CA GLN A 323 1.99 -25.44 -5.85
C GLN A 323 0.99 -24.84 -4.87
N ARG A 324 1.47 -24.12 -3.84
CA ARG A 324 0.60 -23.42 -2.89
C ARG A 324 -0.21 -22.33 -3.58
N LYS A 325 0.40 -21.60 -4.53
CA LYS A 325 -0.30 -20.58 -5.32
C LYS A 325 -1.42 -21.18 -6.15
N GLU A 326 -1.19 -22.29 -6.84
CA GLU A 326 -2.21 -23.00 -7.61
C GLU A 326 -3.33 -23.55 -6.70
N ALA A 327 -2.99 -24.13 -5.55
CA ALA A 327 -3.96 -24.59 -4.57
C ALA A 327 -4.81 -23.44 -3.99
N LEU A 328 -4.18 -22.30 -3.70
CA LEU A 328 -4.87 -21.11 -3.20
C LEU A 328 -5.81 -20.53 -4.27
N ARG A 329 -5.37 -20.47 -5.53
CA ARG A 329 -6.21 -20.05 -6.67
C ARG A 329 -7.45 -20.93 -6.82
N LEU A 330 -7.28 -22.25 -6.74
CA LEU A 330 -8.42 -23.17 -6.83
C LEU A 330 -9.42 -22.91 -5.71
N LYS A 331 -8.94 -22.69 -4.47
CA LYS A 331 -9.79 -22.38 -3.32
C LYS A 331 -10.51 -21.03 -3.46
N VAL A 332 -9.80 -20.00 -3.89
CA VAL A 332 -10.41 -18.69 -4.16
C VAL A 332 -11.48 -18.80 -5.24
N SER A 333 -11.22 -19.54 -6.33
CA SER A 333 -12.22 -19.76 -7.39
C SER A 333 -13.47 -20.46 -6.86
N GLN A 334 -13.33 -21.42 -5.94
CA GLN A 334 -14.48 -22.09 -5.29
C GLN A 334 -15.29 -21.09 -4.45
N TYR A 335 -14.61 -20.26 -3.65
CA TYR A 335 -15.28 -19.27 -2.81
C TYR A 335 -15.96 -18.17 -3.64
N VAL A 336 -15.33 -17.71 -4.72
CA VAL A 336 -15.94 -16.76 -5.67
C VAL A 336 -17.20 -17.36 -6.30
N SER A 337 -17.12 -18.58 -6.84
CA SER A 337 -18.27 -19.26 -7.44
C SER A 337 -19.43 -19.39 -6.44
N ARG A 338 -19.13 -19.78 -5.19
CA ARG A 338 -20.17 -19.89 -4.16
C ARG A 338 -20.76 -18.54 -3.76
N ALA A 339 -19.94 -17.49 -3.69
CA ALA A 339 -20.41 -16.13 -3.43
C ALA A 339 -21.32 -15.63 -4.56
N GLU A 340 -21.02 -15.95 -5.82
CA GLU A 340 -21.88 -15.61 -6.96
C GLU A 340 -23.23 -16.32 -6.91
N GLU A 341 -23.24 -17.62 -6.57
CA GLU A 341 -24.49 -18.37 -6.35
C GLU A 341 -25.32 -17.75 -5.22
N LEU A 342 -24.70 -17.47 -4.07
CA LEU A 342 -25.35 -16.82 -2.94
C LEU A 342 -25.87 -15.44 -3.30
N LYS A 343 -25.12 -14.66 -4.10
CA LYS A 343 -25.57 -13.36 -4.61
C LYS A 343 -26.83 -13.49 -5.45
N ALA A 344 -26.89 -14.46 -6.37
CA ALA A 344 -28.10 -14.70 -7.17
C ALA A 344 -29.31 -15.05 -6.29
N LEU A 345 -29.11 -15.87 -5.27
CA LEU A 345 -30.15 -16.24 -4.30
C LEU A 345 -30.60 -15.04 -3.45
N VAL A 346 -29.65 -14.26 -2.92
CA VAL A 346 -29.95 -13.04 -2.17
C VAL A 346 -30.67 -12.01 -3.05
N ALA A 347 -30.31 -11.90 -4.32
CA ALA A 347 -31.02 -11.04 -5.28
C ALA A 347 -32.48 -11.47 -5.44
N SER A 348 -32.76 -12.78 -5.52
CA SER A 348 -34.13 -13.27 -5.58
C SER A 348 -34.92 -13.03 -4.29
N ASP A 349 -34.32 -13.25 -3.12
CA ASP A 349 -34.96 -13.00 -1.82
C ASP A 349 -35.28 -11.50 -1.66
N ASN A 350 -34.33 -10.66 -2.05
CA ASN A 350 -34.47 -9.20 -2.02
C ASN A 350 -35.57 -8.72 -2.98
N ARG A 351 -35.70 -9.28 -4.19
CA ARG A 351 -36.78 -8.92 -5.13
C ARG A 351 -38.15 -9.10 -4.51
N LEU A 352 -38.40 -10.23 -3.85
CA LEU A 352 -39.67 -10.51 -3.17
C LEU A 352 -39.93 -9.48 -2.05
N SER A 353 -38.93 -9.21 -1.22
CA SER A 353 -39.03 -8.20 -0.15
C SER A 353 -39.26 -6.78 -0.69
N PHE A 354 -38.68 -6.45 -1.85
CA PHE A 354 -38.83 -5.14 -2.46
C PHE A 354 -40.19 -4.93 -3.13
N GLU A 355 -40.82 -6.00 -3.63
CA GLU A 355 -42.20 -5.94 -4.13
C GLU A 355 -43.18 -5.60 -3.00
N GLU A 356 -43.01 -6.22 -1.83
CA GLU A 356 -43.78 -5.87 -0.62
C GLU A 356 -43.51 -4.42 -0.19
N ALA A 357 -42.26 -3.98 -0.19
CA ALA A 357 -41.90 -2.60 0.12
C ALA A 357 -42.49 -1.58 -0.87
N ARG A 358 -42.60 -1.94 -2.17
CA ARG A 358 -43.21 -1.08 -3.20
C ARG A 358 -44.66 -0.75 -2.86
N THR A 359 -45.44 -1.74 -2.43
CA THR A 359 -46.83 -1.52 -2.03
C THR A 359 -46.93 -0.61 -0.80
N SER A 360 -46.03 -0.77 0.17
CA SER A 360 -45.96 0.08 1.37
C SER A 360 -45.57 1.53 1.05
N ARG A 361 -44.66 1.72 0.09
CA ARG A 361 -44.21 3.02 -0.38
C ARG A 361 -45.33 3.80 -1.08
N ASP A 362 -46.16 3.14 -1.88
CA ASP A 362 -47.27 3.80 -2.56
C ASP A 362 -48.30 4.33 -1.55
N VAL A 363 -48.57 3.56 -0.49
CA VAL A 363 -49.38 4.02 0.65
C VAL A 363 -48.72 5.20 1.37
N LEU A 364 -47.40 5.13 1.63
CA LEU A 364 -46.66 6.21 2.26
C LEU A 364 -46.69 7.51 1.45
N ARG A 365 -46.56 7.44 0.12
CA ARG A 365 -46.66 8.63 -0.76
C ARG A 365 -48.05 9.25 -0.69
N GLU A 366 -49.11 8.44 -0.71
CA GLU A 366 -50.48 8.92 -0.54
C GLU A 366 -50.69 9.64 0.79
N MET A 367 -50.14 9.09 1.88
CA MET A 367 -50.19 9.68 3.22
C MET A 367 -49.31 10.94 3.40
N SER A 368 -48.44 11.24 2.43
CA SER A 368 -47.46 12.35 2.52
C SER A 368 -47.80 13.52 1.60
N ARG A 369 -49.00 13.54 1.00
CA ARG A 369 -49.45 14.60 0.07
C ARG A 369 -49.46 16.00 0.69
N ASP A 370 -49.63 16.07 2.01
CA ASP A 370 -49.60 17.28 2.84
C ASP A 370 -48.18 17.79 3.14
N GLN A 371 -47.13 17.02 2.81
CA GLN A 371 -45.74 17.32 3.19
C GLN A 371 -44.80 17.31 1.96
N PRO A 372 -44.67 18.44 1.24
CA PRO A 372 -43.95 18.51 -0.04
C PRO A 372 -42.48 18.04 0.02
N ARG A 373 -41.78 18.30 1.14
CA ARG A 373 -40.40 17.87 1.33
C ARG A 373 -40.27 16.35 1.43
N LEU A 374 -41.15 15.69 2.18
CA LEU A 374 -41.18 14.24 2.29
C LEU A 374 -41.55 13.60 0.94
N LEU A 375 -42.50 14.17 0.22
CA LEU A 375 -42.85 13.77 -1.13
C LEU A 375 -41.67 13.86 -2.11
N ALA A 376 -40.90 14.95 -2.07
CA ALA A 376 -39.71 15.11 -2.90
C ALA A 376 -38.64 14.06 -2.55
N ALA A 377 -38.41 13.79 -1.27
CA ALA A 377 -37.48 12.75 -0.82
C ALA A 377 -37.92 11.34 -1.27
N LEU A 378 -39.21 11.04 -1.20
CA LEU A 378 -39.79 9.79 -1.70
C LEU A 378 -39.70 9.69 -3.23
N HIS A 379 -39.80 10.81 -3.95
CA HIS A 379 -39.56 10.83 -5.40
C HIS A 379 -38.09 10.53 -5.72
N LEU A 380 -37.13 11.14 -5.00
CA LEU A 380 -35.71 10.83 -5.14
C LEU A 380 -35.41 9.34 -4.89
N ALA A 381 -36.02 8.75 -3.87
CA ALA A 381 -35.92 7.32 -3.60
C ALA A 381 -36.44 6.46 -4.76
N SER A 382 -37.52 6.90 -5.42
CA SER A 382 -38.08 6.26 -6.61
C SER A 382 -37.12 6.31 -7.79
N THR A 383 -36.45 7.45 -7.97
CA THR A 383 -35.41 7.62 -9.00
C THR A 383 -34.21 6.73 -8.72
N ALA A 384 -33.75 6.64 -7.46
CA ALA A 384 -32.65 5.74 -7.08
C ALA A 384 -32.97 4.27 -7.39
N ILE A 385 -34.20 3.84 -7.08
CA ILE A 385 -34.71 2.50 -7.41
C ILE A 385 -34.76 2.26 -8.91
N ALA A 386 -35.28 3.22 -9.69
CA ALA A 386 -35.33 3.10 -11.15
C ALA A 386 -33.91 3.00 -11.76
N LYS A 387 -32.94 3.73 -11.21
CA LYS A 387 -31.53 3.62 -11.61
C LYS A 387 -30.95 2.24 -11.31
N GLU A 388 -31.17 1.70 -10.10
CA GLU A 388 -30.76 0.33 -9.77
C GLU A 388 -31.39 -0.69 -10.74
N GLU A 389 -32.70 -0.59 -10.97
CA GLU A 389 -33.44 -1.53 -11.84
C GLU A 389 -33.01 -1.45 -13.30
N SER A 390 -32.50 -0.30 -13.75
CA SER A 390 -31.93 -0.15 -15.10
C SER A 390 -30.63 -0.92 -15.29
N GLY A 391 -29.88 -1.18 -14.21
CA GLY A 391 -28.60 -1.90 -14.24
C GLY A 391 -27.48 -1.23 -15.04
N LEU A 392 -27.62 0.06 -15.37
CA LEU A 392 -26.67 0.78 -16.24
C LEU A 392 -25.41 1.25 -15.49
N ASP A 393 -25.56 1.78 -14.27
CA ASP A 393 -24.44 2.28 -13.46
C ASP A 393 -24.75 2.12 -11.95
N ASP A 394 -24.12 1.10 -11.33
CA ASP A 394 -24.27 0.81 -9.90
C ASP A 394 -23.71 1.94 -9.02
N HIS A 395 -22.70 2.69 -9.46
CA HIS A 395 -22.15 3.81 -8.70
C HIS A 395 -23.12 4.98 -8.67
N GLU A 396 -23.72 5.31 -9.82
CA GLU A 396 -24.71 6.39 -9.90
C GLU A 396 -25.99 6.06 -9.10
N ALA A 397 -26.39 4.78 -9.09
CA ALA A 397 -27.49 4.31 -8.25
C ALA A 397 -27.14 4.46 -6.75
N LEU A 398 -25.94 4.07 -6.33
CA LEU A 398 -25.50 4.19 -4.94
C LEU A 398 -25.45 5.64 -4.46
N ASP A 399 -24.96 6.56 -5.29
CA ASP A 399 -24.94 8.00 -4.98
C ASP A 399 -26.37 8.55 -4.82
N ALA A 400 -27.30 8.13 -5.68
CA ALA A 400 -28.71 8.52 -5.56
C ALA A 400 -29.36 8.00 -4.26
N TYR A 401 -29.01 6.77 -3.84
CA TYR A 401 -29.45 6.24 -2.55
C TYR A 401 -28.92 7.04 -1.36
N GLN A 402 -27.63 7.43 -1.39
CA GLN A 402 -27.04 8.23 -0.31
C GLN A 402 -27.74 9.58 -0.16
N GLN A 403 -28.03 10.25 -1.29
CA GLN A 403 -28.75 11.52 -1.29
C GLN A 403 -30.17 11.37 -0.74
N CYS A 404 -30.95 10.38 -1.21
CA CYS A 404 -32.33 10.24 -0.75
C CYS A 404 -32.42 9.80 0.72
N LEU A 405 -31.51 8.94 1.18
CA LEU A 405 -31.46 8.51 2.58
C LEU A 405 -31.15 9.68 3.53
N GLY A 406 -30.28 10.61 3.13
CA GLY A 406 -30.03 11.84 3.90
C GLY A 406 -31.30 12.65 4.15
N GLU A 407 -32.09 12.89 3.09
CA GLU A 407 -33.36 13.63 3.19
C GLU A 407 -34.43 12.88 4.00
N LEU A 408 -34.57 11.57 3.79
CA LEU A 408 -35.57 10.76 4.50
C LEU A 408 -35.28 10.62 5.99
N LEU A 409 -34.00 10.52 6.39
CA LEU A 409 -33.61 10.49 7.81
C LEU A 409 -33.96 11.80 8.52
N LEU A 410 -33.77 12.94 7.86
CA LEU A 410 -34.19 14.25 8.39
C LEU A 410 -35.72 14.32 8.52
N ALA A 411 -36.46 13.82 7.53
CA ALA A 411 -37.92 13.76 7.58
C ALA A 411 -38.42 12.86 8.71
N LEU A 412 -37.82 11.69 8.91
CA LEU A 412 -38.17 10.75 9.99
C LEU A 412 -38.00 11.36 11.39
N ALA A 413 -36.97 12.17 11.58
CA ALA A 413 -36.72 12.86 12.85
C ALA A 413 -37.83 13.88 13.17
N ALA A 414 -38.34 14.58 12.14
CA ALA A 414 -39.41 15.56 12.27
C ALA A 414 -40.83 14.96 12.29
N GLU A 415 -40.98 13.68 11.91
CA GLU A 415 -42.27 13.02 11.76
C GLU A 415 -42.91 12.69 13.13
N PRO A 416 -44.18 13.07 13.41
CA PRO A 416 -44.89 12.68 14.62
C PRO A 416 -45.12 11.16 14.70
N GLN A 417 -45.33 10.63 15.91
CA GLN A 417 -45.65 9.20 16.07
C GLN A 417 -46.97 8.86 15.36
N GLY A 418 -46.97 7.73 14.66
CA GLY A 418 -48.13 7.19 13.96
C GLY A 418 -47.74 6.34 12.77
N ARG A 419 -48.75 5.84 12.06
CA ARG A 419 -48.59 4.92 10.92
C ARG A 419 -47.67 5.45 9.82
N ARG A 420 -47.68 6.76 9.54
CA ARG A 420 -46.79 7.38 8.55
C ARG A 420 -45.32 7.27 8.95
N LYS A 421 -45.01 7.48 10.22
CA LYS A 421 -43.65 7.32 10.77
C LYS A 421 -43.16 5.88 10.71
N GLU A 422 -44.04 4.92 11.02
CA GLU A 422 -43.73 3.49 10.92
C GLU A 422 -43.43 3.08 9.48
N LEU A 423 -44.28 3.50 8.53
CA LEU A 423 -44.06 3.26 7.10
C LEU A 423 -42.78 3.94 6.60
N LEU A 424 -42.52 5.17 7.01
CA LEU A 424 -41.30 5.91 6.67
C LEU A 424 -40.04 5.21 7.22
N HIS A 425 -40.10 4.75 8.47
CA HIS A 425 -39.00 3.99 9.08
C HIS A 425 -38.75 2.67 8.32
N SER A 426 -39.82 1.94 7.97
CA SER A 426 -39.73 0.72 7.16
C SER A 426 -39.16 0.98 5.77
N GLU A 427 -39.57 2.07 5.13
CA GLU A 427 -39.07 2.49 3.83
C GLU A 427 -37.58 2.81 3.87
N ILE A 428 -37.13 3.60 4.86
CA ILE A 428 -35.71 3.90 5.07
C ILE A 428 -34.89 2.61 5.25
N LYS A 429 -35.38 1.67 6.07
CA LYS A 429 -34.72 0.37 6.28
C LYS A 429 -34.60 -0.43 4.97
N SER A 430 -35.65 -0.41 4.14
CA SER A 430 -35.65 -1.05 2.81
C SER A 430 -34.62 -0.40 1.87
N LEU A 431 -34.61 0.93 1.79
CA LEU A 431 -33.67 1.69 0.96
C LEU A 431 -32.20 1.52 1.41
N MET A 432 -31.94 1.48 2.72
CA MET A 432 -30.60 1.16 3.25
C MET A 432 -30.16 -0.24 2.83
N SER A 433 -31.05 -1.23 2.93
CA SER A 433 -30.76 -2.61 2.52
C SER A 433 -30.42 -2.72 1.03
N ARG A 434 -31.11 -1.92 0.18
CA ARG A 434 -30.80 -1.80 -1.26
C ARG A 434 -29.44 -1.17 -1.50
N ALA A 435 -29.15 -0.04 -0.86
CA ALA A 435 -27.86 0.64 -0.97
C ALA A 435 -26.69 -0.25 -0.53
N GLU A 436 -26.84 -0.99 0.57
CA GLU A 436 -25.85 -1.96 1.03
C GLU A 436 -25.65 -3.11 0.03
N TYR A 437 -26.73 -3.59 -0.60
CA TYR A 437 -26.66 -4.63 -1.62
C TYR A 437 -25.90 -4.16 -2.86
N ILE A 438 -26.18 -2.95 -3.37
CA ILE A 438 -25.45 -2.36 -4.51
C ILE A 438 -23.97 -2.17 -4.16
N LYS A 439 -23.68 -1.64 -2.96
CA LYS A 439 -22.30 -1.46 -2.49
C LYS A 439 -21.54 -2.79 -2.46
N LYS A 440 -22.18 -3.88 -2.00
CA LYS A 440 -21.59 -5.23 -2.03
C LYS A 440 -21.37 -5.73 -3.46
N ASN A 441 -22.28 -5.41 -4.40
CA ASN A 441 -22.16 -5.82 -5.80
C ASN A 441 -20.95 -5.18 -6.50
N ILE A 442 -20.77 -3.87 -6.33
CA ILE A 442 -19.62 -3.13 -6.85
C ILE A 442 -18.33 -3.78 -6.36
N LYS A 443 -18.20 -4.00 -5.04
CA LYS A 443 -17.00 -4.58 -4.43
C LYS A 443 -16.72 -6.00 -4.93
N MET A 444 -17.75 -6.81 -5.16
CA MET A 444 -17.60 -8.17 -5.68
C MET A 444 -17.12 -8.18 -7.14
N GLN A 445 -17.64 -7.27 -7.98
CA GLN A 445 -17.17 -7.11 -9.37
C GLN A 445 -15.69 -6.69 -9.43
N GLU A 446 -15.26 -5.79 -8.55
CA GLU A 446 -13.85 -5.40 -8.40
C GLU A 446 -12.98 -6.60 -8.02
N THR A 447 -13.40 -7.35 -7.00
CA THR A 447 -12.69 -8.56 -6.52
C THR A 447 -12.56 -9.62 -7.62
N GLN A 448 -13.62 -9.82 -8.42
CA GLN A 448 -13.62 -10.76 -9.54
C GLN A 448 -12.69 -10.31 -10.67
N ARG A 449 -12.67 -9.01 -10.97
CA ARG A 449 -11.75 -8.44 -11.96
C ARG A 449 -10.29 -8.68 -11.54
N ASP A 450 -9.97 -8.46 -10.27
CA ASP A 450 -8.63 -8.70 -9.73
C ASP A 450 -8.24 -10.19 -9.73
N ALA A 451 -9.19 -11.09 -9.45
CA ALA A 451 -8.98 -12.53 -9.53
C ALA A 451 -8.82 -13.05 -10.97
N SER A 452 -9.45 -12.40 -11.97
CA SER A 452 -9.48 -12.84 -13.37
C SER A 452 -8.35 -12.28 -14.24
N LEU A 453 -7.82 -11.09 -13.94
CA LEU A 453 -6.62 -10.50 -14.55
C LEU A 453 -5.35 -11.37 -14.38
N ASP A 454 -5.44 -12.43 -13.58
CA ASP A 454 -4.35 -13.34 -13.23
C ASP A 454 -4.19 -14.57 -14.16
N ARG A 455 -4.96 -14.63 -15.28
CA ARG A 455 -4.70 -15.60 -16.35
C ARG A 455 -3.46 -15.28 -17.18
N GLU A 456 -2.88 -14.09 -17.08
CA GLU A 456 -1.59 -13.79 -17.71
C GLU A 456 -0.42 -14.25 -16.83
N PRO A 457 0.47 -15.12 -17.35
CA PRO A 457 1.62 -15.60 -16.59
C PRO A 457 2.67 -14.48 -16.43
N LEU A 458 2.71 -13.87 -15.24
CA LEU A 458 3.89 -13.13 -14.75
C LEU A 458 5.16 -14.01 -14.66
N ALA A 459 5.05 -15.33 -14.86
CA ALA A 459 6.14 -16.29 -14.76
C ALA A 459 7.08 -16.30 -15.97
N ASP A 460 6.65 -15.84 -17.16
CA ASP A 460 7.49 -15.93 -18.36
C ASP A 460 8.45 -14.75 -18.54
N SER A 461 8.21 -13.62 -17.85
CA SER A 461 9.12 -12.47 -17.88
C SER A 461 10.27 -12.56 -16.86
N VAL A 462 10.20 -13.48 -15.90
CA VAL A 462 11.20 -13.60 -14.82
C VAL A 462 12.26 -14.68 -15.10
N ARG A 463 12.09 -15.50 -16.15
CA ARG A 463 13.01 -16.63 -16.43
C ARG A 463 13.87 -16.54 -17.70
N SER A 464 13.74 -15.52 -18.56
CA SER A 464 14.55 -15.48 -19.81
C SER A 464 15.76 -14.53 -19.82
N SER A 465 16.12 -13.86 -18.73
CA SER A 465 17.26 -12.92 -18.72
C SER A 465 18.37 -13.23 -17.71
N CYS A 466 18.45 -14.47 -17.22
CA CYS A 466 19.57 -14.95 -16.37
C CYS A 466 20.42 -16.06 -17.00
N CYS A 467 20.32 -16.28 -18.31
CA CYS A 467 21.33 -17.03 -19.07
C CYS A 467 21.58 -16.33 -20.42
N LEU A 468 22.86 -16.13 -20.73
CA LEU A 468 23.44 -15.52 -21.95
C LEU A 468 23.37 -13.98 -21.95
N GLN A 469 24.45 -13.20 -21.97
CA GLN A 469 25.87 -13.37 -22.30
C GLN A 469 26.72 -12.47 -21.40
#